data_AF-A0AAD9KK67-F1
#
_entry.id   AF-A0AAD9KK67-F1
#
_cell.length_a   1.000
_cell.length_b   1.000
_cell.length_c   1.000
_cell.angle_alpha   90.00
_cell.angle_beta   90.00
_cell.angle_gamma   90.00
#
_symmetry.space_group_name_H-M   'P 1'
#
loop_
_entity.id
_entity.type
_entity.pdbx_description
1 polymer ?
#
loop_
_entity_poly.entity_id
_entity_poly.type
_entity_poly.pdbx_seq_one_letter_code
_entity_poly.pdbx_strand_id
1 'polypeptide(L)'
;MKMAARGQTRVGNGETMNKDTWATQPLRQKMIGEIEKTMAHCNYPVNRTSAQMEGYIYQQATSREEYISMTARVIIHIREMVDWRYQLEDVHGLFCPNYDITEDK
;
A
#
# COMPACT_ATOMS: atom_id res chain seq x y z
N MET A 1 33.27 -48.22 7.09
CA MET A 1 32.79 -46.97 7.70
C MET A 1 31.29 -46.89 7.55
N LYS A 2 30.53 -47.19 8.62
CA LYS A 2 29.08 -46.99 8.69
C LYS A 2 28.82 -46.07 9.87
N MET A 3 28.25 -44.91 9.59
CA MET A 3 27.49 -44.13 10.57
C MET A 3 26.35 -43.49 9.79
N ALA A 4 25.14 -43.93 10.10
CA ALA A 4 23.89 -43.36 9.62
C ALA A 4 23.30 -42.46 10.70
N ALA A 5 22.34 -41.64 10.25
CA ALA A 5 21.20 -41.13 11.00
C ALA A 5 21.45 -40.00 12.03
N ARG A 6 21.01 -38.81 11.63
CA ARG A 6 20.05 -37.94 12.35
C ARG A 6 19.63 -36.89 11.31
N GLY A 7 18.40 -36.86 10.79
CA GLY A 7 17.17 -36.86 11.57
C GLY A 7 17.03 -35.50 12.24
N GLN A 8 16.73 -34.45 11.47
CA GLN A 8 16.28 -33.19 12.03
C GLN A 8 15.05 -32.71 11.26
N THR A 9 13.93 -33.20 11.79
CA THR A 9 12.57 -32.75 11.58
C THR A 9 12.43 -31.26 11.92
N ARG A 10 11.92 -30.52 10.93
CA ARG A 10 10.95 -29.42 11.03
C ARG A 10 10.95 -28.64 12.34
N VAL A 11 11.65 -27.51 12.34
CA VAL A 11 11.46 -26.44 13.33
C VAL A 11 9.99 -26.02 13.31
N GLY A 12 9.37 -26.05 14.48
CA GLY A 12 7.96 -25.77 14.69
C GLY A 12 7.60 -24.34 14.31
N ASN A 13 6.55 -24.21 13.49
CA ASN A 13 5.76 -22.99 13.44
C ASN A 13 4.99 -22.89 14.77
N GLY A 14 5.42 -21.98 15.63
CA GLY A 14 4.59 -21.49 16.73
C GLY A 14 3.48 -20.64 16.15
N GLU A 15 2.32 -21.25 15.92
CA GLU A 15 1.08 -20.54 15.59
C GLU A 15 0.63 -19.77 16.84
N THR A 16 1.03 -18.50 16.90
CA THR A 16 0.50 -17.53 17.85
C THR A 16 -0.95 -17.23 17.47
N MET A 17 -1.86 -18.00 18.07
CA MET A 17 -3.28 -17.76 18.04
C MET A 17 -3.59 -16.49 18.86
N ASN A 18 -3.48 -15.31 18.25
CA ASN A 18 -3.94 -14.05 18.83
C ASN A 18 -4.48 -13.11 17.74
N LYS A 19 -5.81 -13.08 17.67
CA LYS A 19 -6.67 -11.89 17.47
C LYS A 19 -6.14 -10.85 16.48
N ASP A 20 -6.24 -11.17 15.19
CA ASP A 20 -6.52 -10.26 14.05
C ASP A 20 -6.09 -10.96 12.76
N THR A 21 -6.79 -12.06 12.44
CA THR A 21 -6.54 -12.91 11.26
C THR A 21 -6.72 -12.17 9.92
N TRP A 22 -7.13 -10.91 9.95
CA TRP A 22 -7.34 -10.10 8.76
C TRP A 22 -6.06 -9.37 8.32
N ALA A 23 -5.17 -9.02 9.24
CA ALA A 23 -3.94 -8.27 9.04
C ALA A 23 -2.81 -9.09 8.37
N THR A 24 -3.17 -10.04 7.51
CA THR A 24 -2.21 -10.96 6.89
C THR A 24 -1.36 -10.25 5.84
N GLN A 25 -0.08 -10.62 5.75
CA GLN A 25 0.86 -10.09 4.75
C GLN A 25 0.30 -10.13 3.31
N PRO A 26 -0.37 -11.22 2.85
CA PRO A 26 -0.94 -11.26 1.51
C PRO A 26 -2.07 -10.23 1.28
N LEU A 27 -2.92 -9.98 2.28
CA LEU A 27 -4.00 -8.99 2.16
C LEU A 27 -3.40 -7.59 2.03
N ARG A 28 -2.38 -7.27 2.85
CA ARG A 28 -1.70 -5.98 2.82
C ARG A 28 -1.03 -5.72 1.48
N GLN A 29 -0.29 -6.71 0.98
CA GLN A 29 0.33 -6.63 -0.36
C GLN A 29 -0.71 -6.42 -1.46
N LYS A 30 -1.87 -7.08 -1.37
CA LYS A 30 -2.97 -6.87 -2.30
C LYS A 30 -3.47 -5.42 -2.28
N MET A 31 -3.68 -4.83 -1.10
CA MET A 31 -4.16 -3.44 -1.00
C MET A 31 -3.12 -2.43 -1.47
N ILE A 32 -1.84 -2.63 -1.12
CA ILE A 32 -0.72 -1.82 -1.63
C ILE A 32 -0.72 -1.84 -3.16
N GLY A 33 -0.87 -3.02 -3.76
CA GLY A 33 -0.94 -3.17 -5.21
C GLY A 33 -2.13 -2.46 -5.84
N GLU A 34 -3.31 -2.47 -5.23
CA GLU A 34 -4.47 -1.73 -5.76
C GLU A 34 -4.29 -0.20 -5.66
N ILE A 35 -3.69 0.30 -4.58
CA ILE A 35 -3.32 1.72 -4.43
C ILE A 35 -2.28 2.08 -5.50
N GLU A 36 -1.23 1.27 -5.67
CA GLU A 36 -0.16 1.49 -6.65
C GLU A 36 -0.66 1.51 -8.09
N LYS A 37 -1.49 0.54 -8.47
CA LYS A 37 -2.14 0.53 -9.80
C LYS A 37 -2.94 1.79 -10.04
N THR A 38 -3.69 2.25 -9.03
CA THR A 38 -4.50 3.46 -9.14
C THR A 38 -3.63 4.70 -9.30
N MET A 39 -2.57 4.83 -8.50
CA MET A 39 -1.62 5.94 -8.63
C MET A 39 -0.89 5.96 -9.97
N ALA A 40 -0.44 4.80 -10.45
CA ALA A 40 0.24 4.67 -11.73
C ALA A 40 -0.69 5.04 -12.89
N HIS A 41 -1.97 4.60 -12.83
CA HIS A 41 -2.97 4.94 -13.84
C HIS A 41 -3.31 6.43 -13.85
N CYS A 42 -3.37 7.05 -12.67
CA CYS A 42 -3.74 8.45 -12.51
C CYS A 42 -2.54 9.41 -12.61
N ASN A 43 -1.30 8.92 -12.71
CA ASN A 43 -0.07 9.72 -12.58
C ASN A 43 -0.13 10.65 -11.34
N TYR A 44 -0.47 10.05 -10.20
CA TYR A 44 -0.75 10.77 -8.96
C TYR A 44 0.52 11.48 -8.45
N PRO A 45 0.57 12.83 -8.40
CA PRO A 45 1.79 13.61 -8.19
C PRO A 45 2.10 13.79 -6.69
N VAL A 46 2.05 12.72 -5.91
CA VAL A 46 2.26 12.80 -4.46
C VAL A 46 3.50 12.02 -4.06
N ASN A 47 4.34 12.68 -3.27
CA ASN A 47 5.59 12.16 -2.71
C ASN A 47 5.36 11.10 -1.59
N ARG A 48 4.25 10.37 -1.64
CA ARG A 48 3.95 9.28 -0.70
C ARG A 48 3.79 7.99 -1.48
N THR A 49 4.45 6.95 -1.01
CA THR A 49 4.38 5.63 -1.64
C THR A 49 3.08 4.90 -1.28
N SER A 50 2.67 3.94 -2.11
CA SER A 50 1.51 3.06 -1.87
C SER A 50 1.62 2.35 -0.52
N ALA A 51 2.84 1.90 -0.18
CA ALA A 51 3.15 1.25 1.09
C ALA A 51 3.00 2.18 2.29
N GLN A 52 3.37 3.46 2.16
CA GLN A 52 3.15 4.45 3.23
C GLN A 52 1.67 4.72 3.43
N MET A 53 0.91 4.93 2.35
CA MET A 53 -0.54 5.14 2.43
C MET A 53 -1.26 3.96 3.07
N GLU A 54 -0.91 2.73 2.68
CA GLU A 54 -1.44 1.53 3.33
C GLU A 54 -1.03 1.43 4.79
N GLY A 55 0.23 1.78 5.13
CA GLY A 55 0.72 1.75 6.50
C GLY A 55 -0.09 2.64 7.45
N TYR A 56 -0.52 3.82 7.02
CA TYR A 56 -1.43 4.67 7.79
C TYR A 56 -2.80 4.03 7.98
N ILE A 57 -3.36 3.43 6.93
CA ILE A 57 -4.66 2.74 7.00
C ILE A 57 -4.56 1.54 7.96
N TYR A 58 -3.46 0.79 7.90
CA TYR A 58 -3.20 -0.34 8.77
C TYR A 58 -3.12 0.06 10.25
N GLN A 59 -2.47 1.20 10.55
CA GLN A 59 -2.39 1.71 11.91
C GLN A 59 -3.73 2.25 12.44
N GLN A 60 -4.57 2.78 11.55
CA GLN A 60 -5.85 3.39 11.91
C GLN A 60 -7.00 2.37 11.98
N ALA A 61 -6.94 1.31 11.18
CA ALA A 61 -8.01 0.33 11.09
C ALA A 61 -7.99 -0.64 12.28
N THR A 62 -9.15 -0.78 12.92
CA THR A 62 -9.36 -1.75 14.02
C THR A 62 -9.97 -3.06 13.54
N SER A 63 -10.46 -3.10 12.29
CA SER A 63 -11.12 -4.25 11.69
C SER A 63 -10.83 -4.36 10.20
N ARG A 64 -11.02 -5.56 9.64
CA ARG A 64 -10.87 -5.84 8.21
C ARG A 64 -11.74 -4.93 7.33
N GLU A 65 -12.98 -4.73 7.75
CA GLU A 65 -13.97 -3.97 6.97
C GLU A 65 -13.61 -2.49 6.95
N GLU A 66 -13.18 -1.95 8.08
CA GLU A 66 -12.66 -0.59 8.18
C GLU A 66 -11.41 -0.41 7.32
N TYR A 67 -10.47 -1.34 7.38
CA TYR A 67 -9.27 -1.34 6.55
C TYR A 67 -9.58 -1.31 5.04
N ILE A 68 -10.52 -2.16 4.58
CA ILE A 68 -10.96 -2.19 3.19
C ILE A 68 -11.69 -0.89 2.81
N SER A 69 -12.56 -0.39 3.69
CA SER A 69 -13.32 0.85 3.46
C SER A 69 -12.41 2.07 3.35
N MET A 70 -11.41 2.18 4.23
CA MET A 70 -10.40 3.23 4.18
C MET A 70 -9.52 3.14 2.92
N THR A 71 -9.12 1.92 2.54
CA THR A 71 -8.39 1.69 1.28
C THR A 71 -9.22 2.13 0.07
N ALA A 72 -10.49 1.77 0.03
CA ALA A 72 -11.40 2.19 -1.03
C ALA A 72 -11.54 3.72 -1.09
N ARG A 73 -11.65 4.40 0.06
CA ARG A 73 -11.67 5.86 0.14
C ARG A 73 -10.39 6.48 -0.42
N VAL A 74 -9.22 5.92 -0.12
CA VAL A 74 -7.94 6.40 -0.69
C VAL A 74 -7.89 6.21 -2.20
N ILE A 75 -8.31 5.04 -2.71
CA ILE A 75 -8.39 4.78 -4.15
C ILE A 75 -9.32 5.78 -4.84
N ILE A 76 -10.51 6.04 -4.28
CA ILE A 76 -11.45 7.04 -4.79
C ILE A 76 -10.82 8.43 -4.76
N HIS A 77 -10.20 8.82 -3.64
CA HIS A 77 -9.55 10.11 -3.48
C HIS A 77 -8.43 10.33 -4.51
N ILE A 78 -7.58 9.33 -4.77
CA ILE A 78 -6.53 9.40 -5.79
C ILE A 78 -7.13 9.67 -7.17
N ARG A 79 -8.25 9.01 -7.50
CA ARG A 79 -8.94 9.19 -8.78
C ARG A 79 -9.60 10.56 -8.87
N GLU A 80 -10.31 10.98 -7.83
CA GLU A 80 -10.95 12.29 -7.74
C GLU A 80 -9.93 13.42 -7.79
N MET A 81 -8.80 13.32 -7.09
CA MET A 81 -7.74 14.34 -7.12
C MET A 81 -7.16 14.55 -8.52
N VAL A 82 -7.21 13.53 -9.38
CA VAL A 82 -6.82 13.64 -10.79
C VAL A 82 -7.96 14.18 -11.64
N ASP A 83 -9.20 13.85 -11.34
CA ASP A 83 -10.38 14.45 -11.98
C ASP A 83 -10.46 15.97 -11.72
N TRP A 84 -10.25 16.39 -10.46
CA TRP A 84 -10.08 17.80 -10.08
C TRP A 84 -8.87 18.44 -10.77
N ARG A 85 -7.83 17.67 -11.10
CA ARG A 85 -6.67 18.17 -11.84
C ARG A 85 -6.99 18.40 -13.31
N TYR A 86 -7.71 17.49 -13.97
CA TYR A 86 -8.19 17.69 -15.35
C TYR A 86 -9.18 18.85 -15.46
N GLN A 87 -10.00 19.09 -14.44
CA GLN A 87 -10.96 20.19 -14.45
C GLN A 87 -10.34 21.56 -14.12
N LEU A 88 -9.16 21.60 -13.50
CA LEU A 88 -8.38 22.82 -13.27
C LEU A 88 -7.47 23.20 -14.44
N GLU A 89 -7.12 22.26 -15.32
CA GLU A 89 -6.35 22.56 -16.54
C GLU A 89 -7.13 23.38 -17.58
N ASP A 90 -8.47 23.36 -17.54
CA ASP A 90 -9.31 24.15 -18.46
C ASP A 90 -9.57 25.60 -17.99
N VAL A 91 -9.31 25.95 -16.73
CA VAL A 91 -9.65 27.30 -16.22
C VAL A 91 -8.46 28.17 -15.91
N HIS A 92 -7.33 27.68 -15.38
CA HIS A 92 -6.17 28.55 -15.14
C HIS A 92 -4.87 27.76 -15.16
N GLY A 93 -4.06 27.95 -16.22
CA GLY A 93 -2.69 27.47 -16.36
C GLY A 93 -1.73 28.05 -15.32
N LEU A 94 -1.87 27.63 -14.06
CA LEU A 94 -0.96 27.94 -12.97
C LEU A 94 -0.57 26.67 -12.21
N PHE A 95 0.54 26.10 -12.66
CA PHE A 95 1.70 25.87 -11.79
C PHE A 95 1.47 24.93 -10.58
N CYS A 96 1.81 23.65 -10.75
CA CYS A 96 2.61 22.99 -9.71
C CYS A 96 4.08 23.16 -10.12
N PRO A 97 4.88 23.99 -9.42
CA PRO A 97 6.32 24.02 -9.64
C PRO A 97 6.92 22.65 -9.29
N ASN A 98 7.75 22.14 -10.19
CA ASN A 98 8.82 21.15 -9.97
C ASN A 98 8.77 20.36 -8.66
N TYR A 99 8.32 19.10 -8.73
CA TYR A 99 8.93 18.06 -7.90
C TYR A 99 10.17 17.58 -8.64
N ASP A 100 11.29 18.26 -8.39
CA ASP A 100 12.61 17.82 -8.81
C ASP A 100 12.97 16.56 -7.99
N ILE A 101 12.87 15.40 -8.65
CA ILE A 101 13.52 14.16 -8.22
C ILE A 101 14.59 13.84 -9.25
N THR A 102 15.57 14.72 -9.42
CA THR A 102 16.85 14.31 -9.98
C THR A 102 17.92 14.44 -8.91
N GLU A 103 18.22 13.28 -8.30
CA GLU A 103 19.54 12.85 -7.85
C GLU A 103 20.46 13.91 -7.21
N ASP A 104 20.49 13.88 -5.88
CA ASP A 104 21.71 14.26 -5.13
C ASP A 104 22.83 13.25 -5.45
N LYS A 105 24.05 13.78 -5.54
CA LYS A 105 25.26 13.21 -6.15
C LYS A 105 25.82 11.94 -5.51
#